data_AF-A0A4Y3TI30-F1
#
_entry.id   AF-A0A4Y3TI30-F1
#
_cell.length_a   1.000
_cell.length_b   1.000
_cell.length_c   1.000
_cell.angle_alpha   90.00
_cell.angle_beta   90.00
_cell.angle_gamma   90.00
#
_symmetry.space_group_name_H-M   'P 1'
#
loop_
_entity.id
_entity.type
_entity.pdbx_description
1 polymer ?
#
loop_
_entity_poly.entity_id
_entity_poly.type
_entity_poly.pdbx_seq_one_letter_code
_entity_poly.pdbx_strand_id
1 'polypeptide(L)'
;MRRKPLDPAKVRLVQVARKRLGLTDDDYRNILMRVGGVSSSRDLTAEAFRELMELFAKLGFQSDANRTNLGRRPGFATAGQVAAIRRLWAEYTEGTGTETQLGHWLERTWRVSALRFLPEKDARSAVIILKNMVTRKTRP
;
A
#
# COMPACT_ATOMS: atom_id res chain seq x y z
N MET A 1 -28.10 -15.21 -12.52
CA MET A 1 -27.24 -14.01 -12.47
C MET A 1 -25.87 -14.35 -13.04
N ARG A 2 -25.39 -13.67 -14.09
CA ARG A 2 -24.05 -13.92 -14.66
C ARG A 2 -23.00 -13.29 -13.74
N ARG A 3 -22.23 -14.09 -13.00
CA ARG A 3 -21.08 -13.59 -12.21
C ARG A 3 -20.06 -13.02 -13.19
N LYS A 4 -19.72 -11.74 -13.05
CA LYS A 4 -18.68 -11.11 -13.88
C LYS A 4 -17.31 -11.56 -13.35
N PRO A 5 -16.45 -12.14 -14.20
CA PRO A 5 -15.13 -12.58 -13.76
C PRO A 5 -14.29 -11.41 -13.25
N LEU A 6 -13.43 -11.68 -12.27
CA LEU A 6 -12.58 -10.68 -11.65
C LEU A 6 -11.55 -10.14 -12.66
N ASP A 7 -11.24 -8.86 -12.57
CA ASP A 7 -10.20 -8.21 -13.38
C ASP A 7 -8.85 -8.97 -13.26
N PRO A 8 -8.17 -9.29 -14.37
CA PRO A 8 -6.86 -9.95 -14.37
C PRO A 8 -5.82 -9.28 -13.44
N ALA A 9 -5.86 -7.96 -13.29
CA ALA A 9 -4.97 -7.23 -12.38
C ALA A 9 -5.23 -7.59 -10.91
N LYS A 10 -6.51 -7.74 -10.53
CA LYS A 10 -6.90 -8.16 -9.18
C LYS A 10 -6.51 -9.61 -8.93
N VAL A 11 -6.71 -10.50 -9.91
CA VAL A 11 -6.26 -11.90 -9.80
C VAL A 11 -4.75 -11.97 -9.54
N ARG A 12 -3.94 -11.19 -10.26
CA ARG A 12 -2.50 -11.10 -10.02
C ARG A 12 -2.17 -10.62 -8.60
N LEU A 13 -2.89 -9.61 -8.11
CA LEU A 13 -2.68 -9.10 -6.76
C LEU A 13 -2.95 -10.17 -5.68
N VAL A 14 -4.02 -10.95 -5.82
CA VAL A 14 -4.31 -12.07 -4.90
C VAL A 14 -3.16 -13.08 -4.89
N GLN A 15 -2.63 -13.45 -6.06
CA GLN A 15 -1.51 -14.39 -6.16
C GLN A 15 -0.22 -13.85 -5.54
N VAL A 16 0.05 -12.56 -5.70
CA VAL A 16 1.17 -11.89 -5.01
C VAL A 16 0.97 -11.92 -3.50
N ALA A 17 -0.23 -11.62 -3.02
CA ALA A 17 -0.55 -11.62 -1.60
C ALA A 17 -0.37 -13.00 -0.98
N ARG A 18 -0.92 -14.04 -1.62
CA ARG A 18 -0.71 -15.44 -1.25
C ARG A 18 0.77 -15.77 -1.07
N LYS A 19 1.60 -15.47 -2.08
CA LYS A 19 3.04 -15.76 -2.04
C LYS A 19 3.76 -15.02 -0.91
N ARG A 20 3.43 -13.73 -0.68
CA ARG A 20 4.07 -12.92 0.35
C ARG A 20 3.66 -13.30 1.77
N LEU A 21 2.44 -13.78 1.94
CA LEU A 21 1.96 -14.31 3.21
C LEU A 21 2.43 -15.73 3.49
N GLY A 22 3.14 -16.37 2.54
CA GLY A 22 3.61 -17.75 2.69
C GLY A 22 2.49 -18.78 2.80
N LEU A 23 1.29 -18.46 2.26
CA LEU A 23 0.14 -19.36 2.36
C LEU A 23 0.35 -20.61 1.50
N THR A 24 0.10 -21.77 2.10
CA THR A 24 0.04 -23.05 1.38
C THR A 24 -1.14 -23.06 0.41
N ASP A 25 -1.11 -23.95 -0.58
CA ASP A 25 -2.21 -24.13 -1.53
C ASP A 25 -3.53 -24.46 -0.83
N ASP A 26 -3.47 -25.28 0.21
CA ASP A 26 -4.64 -25.73 0.97
C ASP A 26 -5.22 -24.60 1.82
N ASP A 27 -4.39 -23.86 2.55
CA ASP A 27 -4.83 -22.68 3.32
C ASP A 27 -5.46 -21.63 2.40
N TYR A 28 -4.82 -21.39 1.25
CA TYR A 28 -5.32 -20.45 0.26
C TYR A 28 -6.69 -20.87 -0.29
N ARG A 29 -6.89 -22.15 -0.64
CA ARG A 29 -8.18 -22.67 -1.10
C ARG A 29 -9.25 -22.59 -0.01
N ASN A 30 -8.90 -22.91 1.23
CA ASN A 30 -9.80 -22.81 2.38
C ASN A 30 -10.27 -21.36 2.59
N ILE A 31 -9.36 -20.39 2.47
CA ILE A 31 -9.69 -18.96 2.55
C ILE A 31 -10.61 -18.55 1.39
N LEU A 32 -10.34 -18.95 0.16
CA LEU A 32 -11.19 -18.63 -0.99
C LEU A 32 -12.61 -19.22 -0.85
N MET A 33 -12.72 -20.44 -0.35
CA MET A 33 -14.01 -21.07 -0.06
C MET A 33 -14.75 -20.35 1.06
N ARG A 34 -14.06 -19.95 2.13
CA ARG A 34 -14.65 -19.23 3.26
C ARG A 34 -15.14 -17.83 2.88
N VAL A 35 -14.38 -17.09 2.09
CA VAL A 35 -14.68 -15.68 1.76
C VAL A 35 -15.60 -15.58 0.55
N GLY A 36 -15.36 -16.36 -0.50
CA GLY A 36 -16.08 -16.23 -1.77
C GLY A 36 -16.91 -17.45 -2.17
N GLY A 37 -16.82 -18.57 -1.44
CA GLY A 37 -17.43 -19.83 -1.86
C GLY A 37 -16.91 -20.35 -3.20
N VAL A 38 -15.66 -20.03 -3.54
CA VAL A 38 -15.04 -20.35 -4.83
C VAL A 38 -13.72 -21.09 -4.65
N SER A 39 -13.42 -21.98 -5.59
CA SER A 39 -12.15 -22.71 -5.65
C SER A 39 -11.04 -21.93 -6.35
N SER A 40 -11.38 -20.85 -7.05
CA SER A 40 -10.45 -20.07 -7.86
C SER A 40 -10.67 -18.57 -7.66
N SER A 41 -9.56 -17.82 -7.58
CA SER A 41 -9.58 -16.36 -7.47
C SER A 41 -10.13 -15.65 -8.70
N ARG A 42 -10.26 -16.34 -9.85
CA ARG A 42 -10.85 -15.77 -11.07
C ARG A 42 -12.36 -15.61 -10.95
N ASP A 43 -12.97 -16.42 -10.08
CA ASP A 43 -14.42 -16.52 -9.89
C ASP A 43 -14.91 -15.68 -8.71
N LEU A 44 -13.98 -14.98 -8.03
CA LEU A 44 -14.31 -14.03 -6.97
C LEU A 44 -15.16 -12.88 -7.52
N THR A 45 -16.18 -12.50 -6.77
CA THR A 45 -16.90 -11.24 -7.00
C THR A 45 -16.09 -10.05 -6.50
N ALA A 46 -16.52 -8.84 -6.83
CA ALA A 46 -15.82 -7.64 -6.38
C ALA A 46 -15.90 -7.45 -4.85
N GLU A 47 -17.00 -7.91 -4.25
CA GLU A 47 -17.28 -7.91 -2.81
C GLU A 47 -16.37 -8.93 -2.11
N ALA A 48 -16.39 -10.19 -2.55
CA ALA A 48 -15.54 -11.24 -1.99
C ALA A 48 -14.04 -10.93 -2.13
N PHE A 49 -13.63 -10.31 -3.25
CA PHE A 49 -12.26 -9.83 -3.40
C PHE A 49 -11.89 -8.79 -2.35
N ARG A 50 -12.79 -7.85 -2.02
CA ARG A 50 -12.52 -6.81 -1.02
C ARG A 50 -12.33 -7.42 0.36
N GLU A 51 -13.24 -8.30 0.76
CA GLU A 51 -13.16 -9.03 2.03
C GLU A 51 -11.89 -9.89 2.11
N LEU A 52 -11.50 -10.52 1.00
CA LEU A 52 -10.25 -11.29 0.92
C LEU A 52 -9.02 -10.38 1.16
N MET A 53 -9.00 -9.21 0.53
CA MET A 53 -7.89 -8.26 0.69
C MET A 53 -7.83 -7.67 2.10
N GLU A 54 -8.98 -7.46 2.76
CA GLU A 54 -9.05 -7.04 4.17
C GLU A 54 -8.51 -8.14 5.10
N LEU A 55 -8.86 -9.40 4.85
CA LEU A 55 -8.31 -10.53 5.58
C LEU A 55 -6.80 -10.63 5.39
N PHE A 56 -6.31 -10.50 4.15
CA PHE A 56 -4.88 -10.50 3.87
C PHE A 56 -4.17 -9.33 4.56
N ALA A 57 -4.78 -8.15 4.62
CA ALA A 57 -4.24 -7.02 5.37
C ALA A 57 -4.11 -7.31 6.87
N LYS A 58 -5.11 -7.98 7.47
CA LYS A 58 -5.05 -8.45 8.87
C LYS A 58 -3.95 -9.50 9.09
N LEU A 59 -3.66 -10.31 8.08
CA LEU A 59 -2.55 -11.28 8.08
C LEU A 59 -1.18 -10.64 7.78
N GLY A 60 -1.11 -9.31 7.60
CA GLY A 60 0.13 -8.58 7.39
C GLY A 60 0.47 -8.27 5.93
N PHE A 61 -0.41 -8.57 4.98
CA PHE A 61 -0.18 -8.20 3.57
C PHE A 61 -0.37 -6.69 3.36
N GLN A 62 0.67 -6.03 2.87
CA GLN A 62 0.62 -4.64 2.44
C GLN A 62 0.73 -4.56 0.92
N SER A 63 -0.28 -4.00 0.24
CA SER A 63 -0.28 -3.92 -1.22
C SER A 63 0.68 -2.82 -1.71
N ASP A 64 1.61 -3.18 -2.58
CA ASP A 64 2.46 -2.22 -3.31
C ASP A 64 1.70 -1.46 -4.43
N ALA A 65 0.39 -1.69 -4.59
CA ALA A 65 -0.43 -0.99 -5.57
C ALA A 65 -0.38 0.54 -5.38
N ASN A 66 -0.19 1.02 -4.14
CA ASN A 66 0.06 2.43 -3.84
C ASN A 66 1.46 2.91 -4.26
N ARG A 67 2.43 2.02 -4.45
CA ARG A 67 3.80 2.36 -4.86
C ARG A 67 3.94 2.57 -6.36
N THR A 68 3.05 1.97 -7.17
CA THR A 68 3.30 1.76 -8.61
C THR A 68 2.67 2.83 -9.53
N ASN A 69 1.70 3.62 -9.05
CA ASN A 69 1.00 4.64 -9.87
C ASN A 69 1.42 6.09 -9.55
N LEU A 70 2.72 6.36 -9.54
CA LEU A 70 3.27 7.73 -9.37
C LEU A 70 3.91 8.22 -10.68
N GLY A 71 3.22 8.02 -11.80
CA GLY A 71 3.61 8.65 -13.07
C GLY A 71 3.66 10.19 -12.95
N ARG A 72 4.14 10.89 -13.98
CA ARG A 72 4.14 12.36 -14.01
C ARG A 72 2.70 12.89 -13.96
N ARG A 73 2.25 13.30 -12.78
CA ARG A 73 0.99 14.02 -12.58
C ARG A 73 1.32 15.50 -12.37
N PRO A 74 1.04 16.38 -13.35
CA PRO A 74 1.27 17.80 -13.19
C PRO A 74 0.61 18.33 -11.91
N GLY A 75 1.38 19.06 -11.09
CA GLY A 75 0.92 19.63 -9.81
C GLY A 75 1.09 18.73 -8.57
N PHE A 76 1.45 17.45 -8.74
CA PHE A 76 1.68 16.51 -7.63
C PHE A 76 3.15 16.14 -7.47
N ALA A 77 3.48 15.53 -6.32
CA ALA A 77 4.82 15.04 -6.01
C ALA A 77 5.40 14.20 -7.17
N THR A 78 6.58 14.57 -7.63
CA THR A 78 7.33 13.83 -8.64
C THR A 78 7.82 12.49 -8.08
N ALA A 79 8.12 11.54 -8.96
CA ALA A 79 8.69 10.25 -8.54
C ALA A 79 9.97 10.40 -7.69
N GLY A 80 10.84 11.37 -8.02
CA GLY A 80 12.03 11.68 -7.24
C GLY A 80 11.71 12.23 -5.84
N GLN A 81 10.72 13.11 -5.72
CA GLN A 81 10.27 13.63 -4.42
C GLN A 81 9.64 12.52 -3.56
N VAL A 82 8.80 11.67 -4.15
CA VAL A 82 8.21 10.54 -3.43
C VAL A 82 9.30 9.58 -2.96
N ALA A 83 10.27 9.25 -3.81
CA ALA A 83 11.40 8.40 -3.42
C ALA A 83 12.21 9.02 -2.28
N ALA A 84 12.49 10.33 -2.33
CA ALA A 84 13.19 11.05 -1.26
C ALA A 84 12.41 11.02 0.06
N ILE A 85 11.10 11.25 0.03
CA ILE A 85 10.23 11.20 1.21
C ILE A 85 10.23 9.80 1.82
N ARG A 86 10.09 8.74 1.01
CA ARG A 86 10.15 7.35 1.49
C ARG A 86 11.50 7.00 2.12
N ARG A 87 12.61 7.44 1.51
CA ARG A 87 13.96 7.23 2.05
C ARG A 87 14.10 7.88 3.43
N LEU A 88 13.73 9.15 3.55
CA LEU A 88 13.83 9.88 4.83
C LEU A 88 12.89 9.31 5.89
N TRP A 89 11.70 8.85 5.50
CA TRP A 89 10.79 8.17 6.41
C TRP A 89 11.38 6.86 6.94
N ALA A 90 11.96 6.04 6.06
CA ALA A 90 12.65 4.82 6.46
C ALA A 90 13.82 5.13 7.40
N GLU A 91 14.60 6.18 7.12
CA GLU A 91 15.70 6.63 7.99
C GLU A 91 15.19 7.08 9.37
N TYR A 92 14.14 7.89 9.42
CA TYR A 92 13.52 8.35 10.67
C TYR A 92 12.96 7.19 11.52
N THR A 93 12.42 6.16 10.87
CA THR A 93 11.80 5.00 11.52
C THR A 93 12.73 3.80 11.66
N GLU A 94 14.02 3.94 11.35
CA GLU A 94 15.01 2.85 11.36
C GLU A 94 14.56 1.64 10.53
N GLY A 95 13.85 1.89 9.43
CA GLY A 95 13.35 0.87 8.50
C GLY A 95 12.09 0.15 8.95
N THR A 96 11.57 0.42 10.15
CA THR A 96 10.34 -0.21 10.67
C THR A 96 9.06 0.52 10.25
N GLY A 97 9.20 1.73 9.70
CA GLY A 97 8.08 2.59 9.30
C GLY A 97 7.36 2.08 8.06
N THR A 98 6.07 1.80 8.23
CA THR A 98 5.18 1.39 7.14
C THR A 98 4.66 2.59 6.32
N GLU A 99 4.20 2.33 5.10
CA GLU A 99 3.55 3.34 4.25
C GLU A 99 2.26 3.88 4.90
N THR A 100 1.56 3.06 5.71
CA THR A 100 0.38 3.48 6.46
C THR A 100 0.72 4.53 7.53
N GLN A 101 1.81 4.32 8.28
CA GLN A 101 2.26 5.32 9.27
C GLN A 101 2.73 6.61 8.60
N LEU A 102 3.38 6.51 7.43
CA LEU A 102 3.69 7.68 6.61
C LEU A 102 2.40 8.40 6.16
N GLY A 103 1.37 7.67 5.75
CA GLY A 103 0.05 8.20 5.45
C GLY A 103 -0.58 8.95 6.63
N HIS A 104 -0.52 8.41 7.85
CA HIS A 104 -1.02 9.09 9.05
C HIS A 104 -0.24 10.38 9.37
N TRP A 105 1.07 10.39 9.16
CA TRP A 105 1.89 11.58 9.32
C TRP A 105 1.53 12.68 8.30
N LEU A 106 1.32 12.28 7.03
CA LEU A 106 0.85 13.17 5.98
C LEU A 106 -0.56 13.71 6.27
N GLU A 107 -1.45 12.86 6.77
CA GLU A 107 -2.82 13.22 7.14
C GLU A 107 -2.83 14.26 8.27
N ARG A 108 -1.97 14.08 9.28
CA ARG A 108 -1.85 15.04 10.40
C ARG A 108 -1.33 16.40 9.96
N THR A 109 -0.47 16.45 8.94
CA THR A 109 0.27 17.67 8.58
C THR A 109 -0.36 18.41 7.40
N TRP A 110 -0.84 17.68 6.39
CA TRP A 110 -1.43 18.23 5.15
C TRP A 110 -2.84 17.73 4.85
N ARG A 111 -3.46 16.92 5.73
CA ARG A 111 -4.77 16.28 5.47
C ARG A 111 -4.76 15.43 4.18
N VAL A 112 -3.62 14.81 3.91
CA VAL A 112 -3.38 13.97 2.74
C VAL A 112 -3.11 12.55 3.18
N SER A 113 -3.92 11.61 2.72
CA SER A 113 -3.85 10.21 3.14
C SER A 113 -2.71 9.41 2.49
N ALA A 114 -2.13 9.89 1.38
CA ALA A 114 -1.07 9.19 0.66
C ALA A 114 -0.22 10.12 -0.22
N LEU A 115 1.06 9.75 -0.45
CA LEU A 115 2.00 10.52 -1.28
C LEU A 115 1.50 10.83 -2.70
N ARG A 116 0.67 9.96 -3.28
CA ARG A 116 0.08 10.19 -4.62
C ARG A 116 -0.87 11.37 -4.70
N PHE A 117 -1.36 11.85 -3.56
CA PHE A 117 -2.24 13.01 -3.44
C PHE A 117 -1.49 14.24 -2.92
N LEU A 118 -0.19 14.13 -2.64
CA LEU A 118 0.61 15.22 -2.11
C LEU A 118 0.96 16.21 -3.23
N PRO A 119 0.57 17.49 -3.14
CA PRO A 119 0.97 18.51 -4.10
C PRO A 119 2.48 18.69 -4.13
N GLU A 120 3.05 19.12 -5.25
CA GLU A 120 4.50 19.25 -5.41
C GLU A 120 5.13 20.22 -4.39
N LYS A 121 4.45 21.34 -4.11
CA LYS A 121 4.88 22.34 -3.12
C LYS A 121 4.96 21.74 -1.70
N ASP A 122 4.01 20.86 -1.37
CA ASP A 122 3.92 20.23 -0.06
C ASP A 122 4.91 19.06 0.05
N ALA A 123 5.23 18.39 -1.06
CA ALA A 123 6.29 17.40 -1.14
C ALA A 123 7.67 18.00 -0.81
N ARG A 124 7.98 19.21 -1.30
CA ARG A 124 9.22 19.92 -0.93
C ARG A 124 9.27 20.21 0.57
N SER A 125 8.16 20.68 1.14
CA SER A 125 8.02 20.94 2.57
C SER A 125 8.16 19.66 3.41
N ALA A 126 7.55 18.56 2.95
CA ALA A 126 7.65 17.25 3.60
C ALA A 126 9.10 16.74 3.67
N VAL A 127 9.88 16.90 2.60
CA VAL A 127 11.31 16.57 2.60
C VAL A 127 12.08 17.38 3.65
N ILE A 128 11.83 18.69 3.75
CA ILE A 128 12.51 19.56 4.72
C ILE A 128 12.17 19.16 6.16
N ILE A 129 10.88 18.94 6.45
CA ILE A 129 10.43 18.55 7.79
C ILE A 129 11.02 17.18 8.17
N LEU A 130 11.01 16.20 7.26
CA LEU A 130 11.59 14.88 7.53
C LEU A 130 13.09 14.94 7.75
N LYS A 131 13.84 15.74 6.99
CA LYS A 131 15.27 15.96 7.27
C LYS A 131 15.49 16.48 8.69
N ASN A 132 14.72 17.48 9.11
CA ASN A 132 14.80 18.01 10.48
C ASN A 132 14.43 16.96 11.54
N MET A 133 13.43 16.12 11.28
CA MET A 133 13.04 15.03 12.19
C MET A 133 14.15 13.99 12.33
N VAL A 134 14.78 13.58 11.22
CA VAL A 134 15.93 12.67 11.22
C VAL A 134 17.08 13.29 12.02
N THR A 135 17.48 14.53 11.71
CA THR A 135 18.59 15.21 12.40
C THR A 135 18.37 15.34 13.91
N ARG A 136 17.13 15.63 14.34
CA ARG A 136 16.78 15.68 15.77
C ARG A 136 16.87 14.32 16.45
N LYS A 137 16.54 13.24 15.74
CA LYS A 137 16.61 11.87 16.27
C LYS A 137 18.06 11.37 16.36
N THR A 138 18.91 11.76 15.42
CA THR A 138 20.32 11.33 15.35
C THR A 138 21.27 12.14 16.24
N ARG A 139 20.79 13.21 16.88
CA ARG A 139 21.62 14.02 17.77
C ARG A 139 21.69 13.33 19.15
N PRO A 140 22.90 13.03 19.67
CA PRO A 140 23.09 12.41 20.99
C PRO A 140 22.67 13.32 22.13
#